data_AF-A0A9N7NF70-F1
#
_entry.id   AF-A0A9N7NF70-F1
#
_cell.length_a   1.000
_cell.length_b   1.000
_cell.length_c   1.000
_cell.angle_alpha   90.00
_cell.angle_beta   90.00
_cell.angle_gamma   90.00
#
_symmetry.space_group_name_H-M   'P 1'
#
loop_
_entity.id
_entity.type
_entity.pdbx_description
1 polymer ?
#
loop_
_entity_poly.entity_id
_entity_poly.type
_entity_poly.pdbx_seq_one_letter_code
_entity_poly.pdbx_strand_id
1 'polypeptide(L)'
;MALSFFCSASLSTHTPSLVKVHNLINKNGIPSVITSPQESLRKGNWVKLICGASFEDVVDVRNLSLVYALAGVDCIDCAADASVVNAVNEGIKAAMDIIPIRRPWVMISVNDNEDLHFRKAEFDPDDCPLDCSRPCENVCPADAISFSGKVGVSKGGVLLERCYGCGRCLPVCPYDKIKAISYVRDVAATGELLNRDDVDAIEIHTSLREAESFQELWRGLGDSFHKLRLVAVSLPDIGELTVPAMSSMYETMKGNLHCLNLWQLDGRPMSGDIGRGATREAIKFALRMASIKDRPKGFLQLAGGTNAHTVDGLKRAMLFQTINISEKSNSSLSESSHASISGIAFGGYARKIVGRVLRSLPFEHGYGCLEDYPDHLLEALEQSLALVGTVKCYNHG
;
A
#
# COMPACT_ATOMS: atom_id res chain seq x y z
N MET A 1 -58.04 9.19 3.14
CA MET A 1 -57.29 8.23 2.30
C MET A 1 -56.65 9.01 1.16
N ALA A 2 -55.35 9.24 1.23
CA ALA A 2 -54.56 9.74 0.11
C ALA A 2 -53.30 8.86 0.07
N LEU A 3 -53.21 8.00 -0.94
CA LEU A 3 -52.07 7.12 -1.19
C LEU A 3 -50.99 7.94 -1.87
N SER A 4 -49.87 8.16 -1.18
CA SER A 4 -48.63 8.66 -1.79
C SER A 4 -47.89 7.49 -2.44
N PHE A 5 -47.89 7.46 -3.77
CA PHE A 5 -46.99 6.58 -4.53
C PHE A 5 -45.56 7.13 -4.44
N PHE A 6 -44.70 6.41 -3.72
CA PHE A 6 -43.25 6.54 -3.87
C PHE A 6 -42.84 5.88 -5.19
N CYS A 7 -42.36 6.66 -6.14
CA CYS A 7 -41.71 6.15 -7.34
C CYS A 7 -40.25 5.87 -7.00
N SER A 8 -39.92 4.60 -6.75
CA SER A 8 -38.57 4.09 -6.64
C SER A 8 -37.95 4.01 -8.04
N ALA A 9 -37.30 5.09 -8.49
CA ALA A 9 -36.48 5.03 -9.69
C ALA A 9 -35.14 4.38 -9.33
N SER A 10 -35.02 3.07 -9.52
CA SER A 10 -33.72 2.41 -9.59
C SER A 10 -33.06 2.80 -10.92
N LEU A 11 -32.23 3.85 -10.92
CA LEU A 11 -31.30 4.06 -12.01
C LEU A 11 -30.15 3.05 -11.89
N SER A 12 -30.35 1.87 -12.45
CA SER A 12 -29.24 1.05 -12.95
C SER A 12 -28.81 1.65 -14.29
N THR A 13 -27.88 2.60 -14.24
CA THR A 13 -27.15 3.03 -15.43
C THR A 13 -25.95 2.11 -15.61
N HIS A 14 -26.20 0.87 -16.05
CA HIS A 14 -25.12 0.09 -16.64
C HIS A 14 -24.75 0.76 -17.97
N THR A 15 -23.69 1.57 -17.95
CA THR A 15 -23.04 2.03 -19.17
C THR A 15 -22.62 0.77 -19.96
N PRO A 16 -23.05 0.60 -21.23
CA PRO A 16 -22.73 -0.58 -22.06
C PRO A 16 -21.23 -0.91 -22.17
N SER A 17 -20.38 0.03 -21.77
CA SER A 17 -18.94 0.00 -21.91
C SER A 17 -18.20 -0.78 -20.80
N LEU A 18 -18.78 -0.94 -19.61
CA LEU A 18 -18.14 -1.68 -18.50
C LEU A 18 -18.40 -3.20 -18.51
N VAL A 19 -19.13 -3.71 -19.51
CA VAL A 19 -19.45 -5.14 -19.64
C VAL A 19 -18.18 -6.01 -19.69
N LYS A 20 -17.13 -5.56 -20.36
CA LYS A 20 -15.85 -6.29 -20.43
C LYS A 20 -15.19 -6.41 -19.06
N VAL A 21 -15.23 -5.34 -18.26
CA VAL A 21 -14.69 -5.30 -16.88
C VAL A 21 -15.44 -6.31 -16.00
N HIS A 22 -16.77 -6.32 -16.06
CA HIS A 22 -17.59 -7.30 -15.33
C HIS A 22 -17.25 -8.73 -15.73
N ASN A 23 -17.17 -9.01 -17.03
CA ASN A 23 -16.87 -10.34 -17.55
C ASN A 23 -15.48 -10.81 -17.09
N LEU A 24 -14.48 -9.94 -17.10
CA LEU A 24 -13.14 -10.25 -16.64
C LEU A 24 -13.11 -10.61 -15.15
N ILE A 25 -13.80 -9.83 -14.32
CA ILE A 25 -13.90 -10.08 -12.86
C ILE A 25 -14.60 -11.41 -12.58
N ASN A 26 -15.75 -11.64 -13.22
CA ASN A 26 -16.51 -12.87 -13.06
C ASN A 26 -15.71 -14.10 -13.52
N LYS A 27 -14.97 -13.98 -14.64
CA LYS A 27 -14.12 -15.06 -15.16
C LYS A 27 -13.00 -15.45 -14.19
N ASN A 28 -12.34 -14.48 -13.57
CA ASN A 28 -11.22 -14.74 -12.65
C ASN A 28 -11.69 -15.24 -11.27
N GLY A 29 -12.99 -15.14 -10.96
CA GLY A 29 -13.56 -15.63 -9.72
C GLY A 29 -13.00 -14.93 -8.50
N ILE A 30 -13.04 -13.58 -8.49
CA ILE A 30 -12.42 -12.76 -7.43
C ILE A 30 -12.97 -13.17 -6.04
N PRO A 31 -12.19 -13.86 -5.21
CA PRO A 31 -12.61 -14.41 -3.92
C PRO A 31 -12.82 -13.34 -2.86
N SER A 32 -12.63 -12.05 -3.17
CA SER A 32 -12.82 -10.95 -2.22
C SER A 32 -14.24 -10.95 -1.65
N VAL A 33 -15.22 -11.48 -2.39
CA VAL A 33 -16.60 -11.69 -1.93
C VAL A 33 -16.72 -12.80 -0.88
N ILE A 34 -15.83 -13.80 -0.88
CA ILE A 34 -15.94 -15.04 -0.10
C ILE A 34 -14.98 -15.06 1.10
N THR A 35 -13.79 -14.47 0.98
CA THR A 35 -12.73 -14.52 2.01
C THR A 35 -12.54 -13.17 2.69
N SER A 36 -12.63 -13.15 4.02
CA SER A 36 -12.36 -11.93 4.81
C SER A 36 -10.86 -11.59 4.83
N PRO A 37 -10.47 -10.32 5.08
CA PRO A 37 -9.07 -9.94 5.22
C PRO A 37 -8.34 -10.72 6.33
N GLN A 38 -9.01 -10.97 7.47
CA GLN A 38 -8.47 -11.79 8.56
C GLN A 38 -8.18 -13.21 8.11
N GLU A 39 -9.10 -13.83 7.37
CA GLU A 39 -8.89 -15.17 6.85
C GLU A 39 -7.77 -15.20 5.81
N SER A 40 -7.58 -14.10 5.06
CA SER A 40 -6.49 -14.00 4.10
C SER A 40 -5.11 -13.98 4.77
N LEU A 41 -4.99 -13.29 5.90
CA LEU A 41 -3.77 -13.32 6.73
C LEU A 41 -3.48 -14.74 7.24
N ARG A 42 -4.50 -15.45 7.71
CA ARG A 42 -4.33 -16.82 8.22
C ARG A 42 -3.88 -17.79 7.14
N LYS A 43 -4.46 -17.68 5.93
CA LYS A 43 -4.20 -18.56 4.78
C LYS A 43 -2.93 -18.24 4.01
N GLY A 44 -2.27 -17.12 4.26
CA GLY A 44 -1.08 -16.75 3.50
C GLY A 44 -1.37 -16.14 2.14
N ASN A 45 -2.59 -15.65 1.93
CA ASN A 45 -3.01 -15.02 0.67
C ASN A 45 -3.46 -13.56 0.87
N TRP A 46 -2.99 -12.90 1.94
CA TRP A 46 -3.22 -11.48 2.15
C TRP A 46 -2.48 -10.63 1.11
N VAL A 47 -3.15 -9.63 0.55
CA VAL A 47 -2.58 -8.67 -0.38
C VAL A 47 -2.87 -7.24 0.06
N LYS A 48 -1.81 -6.45 0.21
CA LYS A 48 -1.88 -5.01 0.52
C LYS A 48 -1.40 -4.19 -0.67
N LEU A 49 -2.15 -3.19 -1.10
CA LEU A 49 -1.65 -2.14 -1.98
C LEU A 49 -0.98 -1.06 -1.13
N ILE A 50 0.23 -0.63 -1.50
CA ILE A 50 0.90 0.54 -0.92
C ILE A 50 0.83 1.68 -1.94
N CYS A 51 -0.07 2.64 -1.74
CA CYS A 51 -0.07 3.90 -2.48
C CYS A 51 1.17 4.74 -2.13
N GLY A 52 1.60 4.70 -0.86
CA GLY A 52 2.86 5.27 -0.38
C GLY A 52 2.65 6.32 0.70
N ALA A 53 3.46 6.25 1.76
CA ALA A 53 3.34 7.11 2.94
C ALA A 53 3.56 8.62 2.68
N SER A 54 4.31 8.96 1.62
CA SER A 54 4.55 10.34 1.14
C SER A 54 3.88 10.65 -0.21
N PHE A 55 3.15 9.70 -0.81
CA PHE A 55 2.47 9.90 -2.08
C PHE A 55 1.05 10.42 -1.83
N GLU A 56 0.80 11.67 -2.20
CA GLU A 56 -0.39 12.44 -1.82
C GLU A 56 -1.17 12.97 -3.04
N ASP A 57 -0.81 12.53 -4.26
CA ASP A 57 -1.60 12.81 -5.45
C ASP A 57 -2.95 12.07 -5.38
N VAL A 58 -3.98 12.83 -4.99
CA VAL A 58 -5.32 12.30 -4.76
C VAL A 58 -5.94 11.66 -6.00
N VAL A 59 -5.59 12.11 -7.21
CA VAL A 59 -6.17 11.56 -8.43
C VAL A 59 -5.59 10.19 -8.75
N ASP A 60 -4.26 10.08 -8.68
CA ASP A 60 -3.58 8.79 -8.85
C ASP A 60 -3.99 7.80 -7.74
N VAL A 61 -4.04 8.26 -6.48
CA VAL A 61 -4.45 7.42 -5.33
C VAL A 61 -5.88 6.89 -5.49
N ARG A 62 -6.80 7.73 -5.93
CA ARG A 62 -8.20 7.35 -6.16
C ARG A 62 -8.31 6.27 -7.24
N ASN A 63 -7.63 6.45 -8.37
CA ASN A 63 -7.65 5.48 -9.47
C ASN A 63 -6.88 4.19 -9.15
N LEU A 64 -5.77 4.26 -8.40
CA LEU A 64 -5.10 3.09 -7.82
C LEU A 64 -6.06 2.29 -6.94
N SER A 65 -6.79 2.98 -6.07
CA SER A 65 -7.71 2.35 -5.13
C SER A 65 -8.87 1.65 -5.84
N LEU A 66 -9.44 2.28 -6.88
CA LEU A 66 -10.43 1.68 -7.76
C LEU A 66 -9.92 0.36 -8.38
N VAL A 67 -8.79 0.42 -9.10
CA VAL A 67 -8.28 -0.74 -9.85
C VAL A 67 -7.93 -1.90 -8.92
N TYR A 68 -7.28 -1.63 -7.80
CA TYR A 68 -6.84 -2.69 -6.90
C TYR A 68 -7.95 -3.20 -5.99
N ALA A 69 -8.97 -2.39 -5.66
CA ALA A 69 -10.19 -2.90 -5.03
C ALA A 69 -10.89 -3.90 -5.97
N LEU A 70 -11.05 -3.54 -7.26
CA LEU A 70 -11.55 -4.47 -8.27
C LEU A 70 -10.67 -5.71 -8.41
N ALA A 71 -9.34 -5.55 -8.34
CA ALA A 71 -8.41 -6.69 -8.40
C ALA A 71 -8.42 -7.59 -7.15
N GLY A 72 -9.15 -7.22 -6.09
CA GLY A 72 -9.37 -8.06 -4.91
C GLY A 72 -8.30 -7.98 -3.83
N VAL A 73 -7.65 -6.82 -3.65
CA VAL A 73 -6.77 -6.59 -2.49
C VAL A 73 -7.54 -6.63 -1.16
N ASP A 74 -6.84 -6.94 -0.07
CA ASP A 74 -7.43 -6.94 1.27
C ASP A 74 -7.33 -5.60 1.97
N CYS A 75 -6.29 -4.84 1.64
CA CYS A 75 -5.97 -3.57 2.28
C CYS A 75 -5.36 -2.61 1.26
N ILE A 76 -5.72 -1.34 1.39
CA ILE A 76 -5.13 -0.22 0.66
C ILE A 76 -4.50 0.71 1.70
N ASP A 77 -3.20 0.90 1.58
CA ASP A 77 -2.39 1.74 2.44
C ASP A 77 -1.98 3.03 1.75
N CYS A 78 -2.04 4.14 2.50
CA CYS A 78 -1.87 5.48 1.98
C CYS A 78 -1.24 6.42 3.01
N ALA A 79 -0.87 7.61 2.56
CA ALA A 79 -0.41 8.68 3.43
C ALA A 79 -1.47 9.03 4.49
N ALA A 80 -1.02 9.28 5.73
CA ALA A 80 -1.86 9.82 6.80
C ALA A 80 -2.21 11.30 6.53
N ASP A 81 -3.09 11.52 5.57
CA ASP A 81 -3.68 12.80 5.18
C ASP A 81 -5.16 12.62 4.87
N ALA A 82 -6.01 13.56 5.31
CA ALA A 82 -7.45 13.45 5.17
C ALA A 82 -7.93 13.41 3.70
N SER A 83 -7.28 14.16 2.81
CA SER A 83 -7.63 14.21 1.39
C SER A 83 -7.25 12.91 0.69
N VAL A 84 -6.12 12.33 1.06
CA VAL A 84 -5.67 11.03 0.55
C VAL A 84 -6.58 9.89 1.03
N VAL A 85 -6.97 9.89 2.31
CA VAL A 85 -7.95 8.92 2.85
C VAL A 85 -9.30 9.03 2.12
N ASN A 86 -9.76 10.26 1.85
CA ASN A 86 -10.99 10.48 1.07
C ASN A 86 -10.86 9.90 -0.34
N ALA A 87 -9.73 10.15 -1.03
CA ALA A 87 -9.46 9.63 -2.37
C ALA A 87 -9.44 8.09 -2.42
N VAL A 88 -8.83 7.44 -1.41
CA VAL A 88 -8.87 5.97 -1.29
C VAL A 88 -10.31 5.48 -1.17
N ASN A 89 -11.11 6.07 -0.26
CA ASN A 89 -12.49 5.66 -0.04
C ASN A 89 -13.38 5.92 -1.26
N GLU A 90 -13.15 7.01 -1.99
CA GLU A 90 -13.84 7.29 -3.25
C GLU A 90 -13.54 6.23 -4.32
N GLY A 91 -12.27 5.86 -4.50
CA GLY A 91 -11.88 4.81 -5.45
C GLY A 91 -12.46 3.45 -5.09
N ILE A 92 -12.46 3.11 -3.79
CA ILE A 92 -13.11 1.89 -3.29
C ILE A 92 -14.62 1.91 -3.59
N LYS A 93 -15.29 3.04 -3.34
CA LYS A 93 -16.71 3.19 -3.62
C LYS A 93 -17.00 3.02 -5.11
N ALA A 94 -16.22 3.67 -5.98
CA ALA A 94 -16.35 3.51 -7.43
C ALA A 94 -16.21 2.04 -7.85
N ALA A 95 -15.28 1.29 -7.25
CA ALA A 95 -15.13 -0.15 -7.53
C ALA A 95 -16.39 -0.95 -7.13
N MET A 96 -16.98 -0.63 -5.97
CA MET A 96 -18.19 -1.28 -5.46
C MET A 96 -19.44 -0.93 -6.27
N ASP A 97 -19.50 0.30 -6.81
CA ASP A 97 -20.57 0.77 -7.69
C ASP A 97 -20.52 0.07 -9.07
N ILE A 98 -19.32 -0.31 -9.53
CA ILE A 98 -19.14 -1.12 -10.74
C ILE A 98 -19.64 -2.55 -10.49
N ILE A 99 -19.16 -3.21 -9.44
CA ILE A 99 -19.54 -4.59 -9.13
C ILE A 99 -19.53 -4.84 -7.61
N PRO A 100 -20.49 -5.60 -7.06
CA PRO A 100 -20.50 -5.93 -5.64
C PRO A 100 -19.25 -6.72 -5.23
N ILE A 101 -18.30 -6.01 -4.63
CA ILE A 101 -17.08 -6.56 -4.03
C ILE A 101 -17.04 -6.22 -2.54
N ARG A 102 -16.25 -6.98 -1.79
CA ARG A 102 -15.96 -6.63 -0.40
C ARG A 102 -15.09 -5.38 -0.36
N ARG A 103 -15.45 -4.41 0.49
CA ARG A 103 -14.61 -3.25 0.80
C ARG A 103 -13.25 -3.71 1.36
N PRO A 104 -12.10 -3.35 0.76
CA PRO A 104 -10.80 -3.53 1.38
C PRO A 104 -10.68 -2.67 2.65
N TRP A 105 -9.75 -3.01 3.52
CA TRP A 105 -9.39 -2.16 4.65
C TRP A 105 -8.62 -0.94 4.16
N VAL A 106 -8.83 0.20 4.82
CA VAL A 106 -8.03 1.40 4.61
C VAL A 106 -7.01 1.51 5.73
N MET A 107 -5.74 1.61 5.34
CA MET A 107 -4.62 1.76 6.26
C MET A 107 -3.93 3.10 6.02
N ILE A 108 -3.59 3.79 7.11
CA ILE A 108 -2.75 4.99 7.04
C ILE A 108 -1.35 4.70 7.56
N SER A 109 -0.34 5.26 6.89
CA SER A 109 1.07 5.11 7.24
C SER A 109 1.61 6.32 8.00
N VAL A 110 2.29 6.06 9.12
CA VAL A 110 3.02 7.03 9.94
C VAL A 110 4.41 6.54 10.30
N ASN A 111 5.24 7.42 10.85
CA ASN A 111 6.59 7.12 11.32
C ASN A 111 6.77 7.54 12.77
N ASP A 112 7.56 6.77 13.52
CA ASP A 112 7.95 7.10 14.90
C ASP A 112 9.08 8.13 14.97
N ASN A 113 9.94 8.19 13.95
CA ASN A 113 11.05 9.13 13.81
C ASN A 113 11.43 9.29 12.32
N GLU A 114 12.59 9.89 12.00
CA GLU A 114 13.09 10.02 10.64
C GLU A 114 13.11 8.66 9.91
N ASP A 115 12.41 8.60 8.78
CA ASP A 115 12.28 7.41 7.95
C ASP A 115 12.30 7.80 6.47
N LEU A 116 12.93 6.95 5.65
CA LEU A 116 13.13 7.20 4.21
C LEU A 116 11.84 7.23 3.38
N HIS A 117 10.72 6.72 3.91
CA HIS A 117 9.40 6.79 3.30
C HIS A 117 8.68 8.10 3.60
N PHE A 118 9.20 8.91 4.54
CA PHE A 118 8.66 10.19 5.01
C PHE A 118 9.65 11.31 4.70
N ARG A 119 9.98 11.42 3.42
CA ARG A 119 10.82 12.49 2.90
C ARG A 119 10.41 12.87 1.50
N LYS A 120 10.73 14.09 1.09
CA LYS A 120 10.51 14.57 -0.27
C LYS A 120 11.78 15.19 -0.84
N ALA A 121 11.89 15.18 -2.16
CA ALA A 121 12.94 15.92 -2.86
C ALA A 121 12.62 17.42 -2.80
N GLU A 122 13.65 18.25 -2.64
CA GLU A 122 13.53 19.71 -2.65
C GLU A 122 14.73 20.31 -3.39
N PHE A 123 14.46 21.31 -4.23
CA PHE A 123 15.46 22.19 -4.84
C PHE A 123 14.78 23.48 -5.31
N ASP A 124 15.54 24.56 -5.41
CA ASP A 124 15.06 25.76 -6.09
C ASP A 124 15.22 25.58 -7.61
N PRO A 125 14.14 25.59 -8.41
CA PRO A 125 14.23 25.48 -9.85
C PRO A 125 14.97 26.65 -10.52
N ASP A 126 15.00 27.84 -9.89
CA ASP A 126 15.77 28.99 -10.38
C ASP A 126 17.28 28.78 -10.24
N ASP A 127 17.70 27.92 -9.30
CA ASP A 127 19.10 27.56 -9.13
C ASP A 127 19.56 26.50 -10.15
N CYS A 128 18.66 25.91 -10.94
CA CYS A 128 19.00 24.87 -11.91
C CYS A 128 19.63 25.49 -13.18
N PRO A 129 20.86 25.09 -13.57
CA PRO A 129 21.49 25.62 -14.78
C PRO A 129 20.64 25.40 -16.03
N LEU A 130 20.55 26.42 -16.89
CA LEU A 130 19.74 26.38 -18.12
C LEU A 130 20.22 25.31 -19.12
N ASP A 131 21.50 24.95 -19.06
CA ASP A 131 22.17 23.92 -19.86
C ASP A 131 22.12 22.52 -19.23
N CYS A 132 21.50 22.37 -18.06
CA CYS A 132 21.29 21.07 -17.42
C CYS A 132 20.40 20.19 -18.31
N SER A 133 20.82 18.94 -18.55
CA SER A 133 20.01 17.94 -19.26
C SER A 133 18.84 17.37 -18.45
N ARG A 134 18.72 17.81 -17.18
CA ARG A 134 17.66 17.44 -16.23
C ARG A 134 17.43 15.93 -16.11
N PRO A 135 18.48 15.13 -15.82
CA PRO A 135 18.33 13.68 -15.63
C PRO A 135 17.40 13.33 -14.46
N CYS A 136 17.20 14.25 -13.51
CA CYS A 136 16.28 14.10 -12.39
C CYS A 136 14.81 13.98 -12.82
N GLU A 137 14.38 14.65 -13.90
CA GLU A 137 13.02 14.49 -14.47
C GLU A 137 12.84 13.05 -14.96
N ASN A 138 13.77 12.58 -15.80
CA ASN A 138 13.67 11.27 -16.47
C ASN A 138 13.75 10.08 -15.50
N VAL A 139 14.51 10.21 -14.41
CA VAL A 139 14.66 9.11 -13.44
C VAL A 139 13.50 9.04 -12.46
N CYS A 140 12.68 10.09 -12.35
CA CYS A 140 11.61 10.18 -11.35
C CYS A 140 10.44 9.27 -11.74
N PRO A 141 10.19 8.17 -11.01
CA PRO A 141 9.14 7.21 -11.39
C PRO A 141 7.71 7.72 -11.17
N ALA A 142 7.56 8.81 -10.41
CA ALA A 142 6.28 9.46 -10.15
C ALA A 142 6.04 10.69 -11.02
N ASP A 143 6.96 11.03 -11.94
CA ASP A 143 6.88 12.25 -12.75
C ASP A 143 6.73 13.52 -11.88
N ALA A 144 7.31 13.48 -10.67
CA ALA A 144 7.18 14.50 -9.65
C ALA A 144 8.15 15.68 -9.81
N ILE A 145 8.93 15.72 -10.88
CA ILE A 145 9.85 16.81 -11.19
C ILE A 145 9.49 17.29 -12.60
N SER A 146 9.14 18.56 -12.72
CA SER A 146 8.78 19.16 -14.01
C SER A 146 9.35 20.57 -14.11
N PHE A 147 9.99 20.90 -15.23
CA PHE A 147 10.48 22.24 -15.52
C PHE A 147 9.65 22.95 -16.61
N SER A 148 8.61 22.28 -17.12
CA SER A 148 7.63 22.85 -18.03
C SER A 148 6.53 23.55 -17.25
N GLY A 149 6.81 24.72 -16.68
CA GLY A 149 5.76 25.59 -16.16
C GLY A 149 4.84 26.00 -17.31
N LYS A 150 3.51 25.91 -17.13
CA LYS A 150 2.58 26.63 -18.01
C LYS A 150 2.89 28.12 -17.88
N VAL A 151 2.87 28.86 -18.98
CA VAL A 151 3.08 30.32 -18.98
C VAL A 151 2.15 30.96 -17.94
N GLY A 152 2.73 31.55 -16.89
CA GLY A 152 1.98 32.26 -15.85
C GLY A 152 1.73 31.52 -14.52
N VAL A 153 2.12 30.23 -14.36
CA VAL A 153 1.93 29.50 -13.09
C VAL A 153 3.17 28.66 -12.78
N SER A 154 4.01 29.16 -11.85
CA SER A 154 5.20 28.54 -11.24
C SER A 154 6.32 28.07 -12.19
N LYS A 155 7.54 28.51 -11.91
CA LYS A 155 8.76 28.12 -12.64
C LYS A 155 9.19 26.68 -12.30
N GLY A 156 8.44 25.66 -12.70
CA GLY A 156 8.85 24.26 -12.50
C GLY A 156 9.18 23.86 -11.05
N GLY A 157 9.82 22.72 -10.86
CA GLY A 157 10.27 22.23 -9.54
C GLY A 157 9.74 20.83 -9.21
N VAL A 158 9.66 20.54 -7.91
CA VAL A 158 9.11 19.28 -7.38
C VAL A 158 7.61 19.45 -7.13
N LEU A 159 6.80 18.58 -7.73
CA LEU A 159 5.40 18.39 -7.39
C LEU A 159 5.33 17.58 -6.09
N LEU A 160 5.12 18.28 -4.97
CA LEU A 160 5.24 17.70 -3.63
C LEU A 160 4.27 16.54 -3.42
N GLU A 161 3.04 16.66 -3.92
CA GLU A 161 1.99 15.64 -3.84
C GLU A 161 2.38 14.34 -4.55
N ARG A 162 3.16 14.42 -5.64
CA ARG A 162 3.62 13.24 -6.39
C ARG A 162 4.94 12.67 -5.86
N CYS A 163 5.75 13.49 -5.20
CA CYS A 163 7.06 13.08 -4.73
C CYS A 163 6.95 12.20 -3.48
N TYR A 164 7.22 10.90 -3.63
CA TYR A 164 7.21 9.95 -2.52
C TYR A 164 8.59 9.67 -1.89
N GLY A 165 9.60 10.50 -2.17
CA GLY A 165 10.90 10.38 -1.48
C GLY A 165 11.82 9.26 -1.95
N CYS A 166 11.61 8.70 -3.15
CA CYS A 166 12.40 7.56 -3.65
C CYS A 166 13.91 7.81 -3.73
N GLY A 167 14.34 9.07 -3.78
CA GLY A 167 15.75 9.47 -3.77
C GLY A 167 16.50 9.24 -5.07
N ARG A 168 15.85 8.74 -6.14
CA ARG A 168 16.53 8.46 -7.43
C ARG A 168 17.08 9.71 -8.11
N CYS A 169 16.43 10.85 -7.89
CA CYS A 169 16.86 12.15 -8.41
C CYS A 169 18.15 12.66 -7.75
N LEU A 170 18.43 12.28 -6.50
CA LEU A 170 19.56 12.78 -5.70
C LEU A 170 20.91 12.45 -6.38
N PRO A 171 21.27 11.17 -6.65
CA PRO A 171 22.59 10.85 -7.18
C PRO A 171 22.78 11.20 -8.66
N VAL A 172 21.69 11.51 -9.40
CA VAL A 172 21.77 11.83 -10.83
C VAL A 172 21.87 13.32 -11.10
N CYS A 173 21.66 14.19 -10.10
CA CYS A 173 21.80 15.63 -10.28
C CYS A 173 23.28 15.98 -10.47
N PRO A 174 23.72 16.48 -11.65
CA PRO A 174 25.13 16.74 -11.90
C PRO A 174 25.68 17.94 -11.11
N TYR A 175 24.80 18.75 -10.52
CA TYR A 175 25.15 19.94 -9.75
C TYR A 175 24.87 19.80 -8.25
N ASP A 176 24.45 18.62 -7.79
CA ASP A 176 24.16 18.32 -6.37
C ASP A 176 23.18 19.33 -5.70
N LYS A 177 22.15 19.75 -6.46
CA LYS A 177 21.18 20.77 -6.01
C LYS A 177 19.95 20.19 -5.32
N ILE A 178 19.72 18.88 -5.43
CA ILE A 178 18.51 18.24 -4.91
C ILE A 178 18.79 17.67 -3.54
N LYS A 179 18.00 18.10 -2.54
CA LYS A 179 18.07 17.61 -1.16
C LYS A 179 16.88 16.70 -0.86
N ALA A 180 17.05 15.83 0.12
CA ALA A 180 15.95 15.10 0.73
C ALA A 180 15.55 15.80 2.03
N ILE A 181 14.27 16.15 2.16
CA ILE A 181 13.71 16.78 3.35
C ILE A 181 12.80 15.77 4.02
N SER A 182 13.24 15.27 5.18
CA SER A 182 12.50 14.32 6.01
C SER A 182 11.46 15.04 6.87
N TYR A 183 10.39 14.34 7.23
CA TYR A 183 9.36 14.83 8.14
C TYR A 183 8.77 13.70 8.98
N VAL A 184 8.07 14.07 10.06
CA VAL A 184 7.34 13.12 10.92
C VAL A 184 5.86 13.49 10.88
N ARG A 185 4.98 12.50 10.79
CA ARG A 185 3.53 12.73 10.83
C ARG A 185 3.13 13.24 12.22
N ASP A 186 2.28 14.26 12.23
CA ASP A 186 1.76 14.82 13.48
C ASP A 186 0.87 13.81 14.19
N VAL A 187 1.12 13.61 15.50
CA VAL A 187 0.44 12.60 16.30
C VAL A 187 -1.03 12.96 16.53
N ALA A 188 -1.34 14.25 16.73
CA ALA A 188 -2.71 14.69 16.98
C ALA A 188 -3.57 14.53 15.72
N ALA A 189 -3.08 15.00 14.57
CA ALA A 189 -3.74 14.83 13.28
C ALA A 189 -3.90 13.34 12.92
N THR A 190 -2.91 12.50 13.25
CA THR A 190 -3.03 11.05 13.09
C THR A 190 -4.15 10.48 13.96
N GLY A 191 -4.22 10.88 15.24
CA GLY A 191 -5.29 10.47 16.15
C GLY A 191 -6.68 10.87 15.64
N GLU A 192 -6.82 12.07 15.07
CA GLU A 192 -8.07 12.51 14.44
C GLU A 192 -8.48 11.61 13.26
N LEU A 193 -7.52 11.22 12.41
CA LEU A 193 -7.77 10.30 11.30
C LEU A 193 -8.18 8.90 11.77
N LEU A 194 -7.49 8.34 12.77
CA LEU A 194 -7.79 7.01 13.33
C LEU A 194 -9.17 6.96 14.01
N ASN A 195 -9.69 8.09 14.46
CA ASN A 195 -11.02 8.17 15.06
C ASN A 195 -12.16 8.18 14.05
N ARG A 196 -11.87 8.36 12.75
CA ARG A 196 -12.86 8.26 11.67
C ARG A 196 -13.28 6.80 11.46
N ASP A 197 -14.49 6.59 10.96
CA ASP A 197 -15.04 5.24 10.73
C ASP A 197 -14.61 4.65 9.38
N ASP A 198 -13.84 5.39 8.57
CA ASP A 198 -13.36 5.01 7.25
C ASP A 198 -11.86 4.68 7.19
N VAL A 199 -11.21 4.61 8.35
CA VAL A 199 -9.83 4.12 8.55
C VAL A 199 -9.89 2.84 9.41
N ASP A 200 -9.39 1.73 8.88
CA ASP A 200 -9.48 0.42 9.54
C ASP A 200 -8.17 -0.02 10.21
N ALA A 201 -7.04 0.55 9.79
CA ALA A 201 -5.72 0.08 10.21
C ALA A 201 -4.68 1.19 10.17
N ILE A 202 -3.57 0.95 10.86
CA ILE A 202 -2.39 1.83 10.85
C ILE A 202 -1.14 1.02 10.54
N GLU A 203 -0.23 1.62 9.79
CA GLU A 203 1.16 1.19 9.66
C GLU A 203 2.06 2.20 10.37
N ILE A 204 2.93 1.69 11.26
CA ILE A 204 3.97 2.48 11.93
C ILE A 204 5.32 2.04 11.36
N HIS A 205 6.00 2.95 10.68
CA HIS A 205 7.39 2.79 10.26
C HIS A 205 8.34 3.06 11.43
N THR A 206 9.36 2.23 11.54
CA THR A 206 10.40 2.35 12.56
C THR A 206 11.77 1.98 12.03
N SER A 207 12.80 2.71 12.47
CA SER A 207 14.20 2.44 12.13
C SER A 207 14.83 1.34 12.98
N LEU A 208 14.13 0.89 14.04
CA LEU A 208 14.60 -0.05 15.08
C LEU A 208 15.77 0.45 15.95
N ARG A 209 16.23 1.70 15.77
CA ARG A 209 17.38 2.25 16.51
C ARG A 209 16.98 2.93 17.81
N GLU A 210 15.75 3.46 17.87
CA GLU A 210 15.29 4.34 18.94
C GLU A 210 13.95 3.84 19.49
N ALA A 211 14.01 2.95 20.49
CA ALA A 211 12.81 2.38 21.10
C ALA A 211 11.93 3.44 21.80
N GLU A 212 12.52 4.54 22.25
CA GLU A 212 11.81 5.64 22.90
C GLU A 212 10.84 6.35 21.96
N SER A 213 11.25 6.65 20.72
CA SER A 213 10.37 7.30 19.72
C SER A 213 9.13 6.46 19.43
N PHE A 214 9.29 5.13 19.31
CA PHE A 214 8.16 4.22 19.14
C PHE A 214 7.20 4.27 20.35
N GLN A 215 7.74 4.28 21.56
CA GLN A 215 6.95 4.38 22.79
C GLN A 215 6.21 5.71 22.89
N GLU A 216 6.85 6.81 22.51
CA GLU A 216 6.24 8.14 22.50
C GLU A 216 5.07 8.22 21.52
N LEU A 217 5.27 7.75 20.27
CA LEU A 217 4.19 7.67 19.29
C LEU A 217 3.04 6.79 19.79
N TRP A 218 3.34 5.60 20.30
CA TRP A 218 2.34 4.67 20.80
C TRP A 218 1.52 5.26 21.95
N ARG A 219 2.18 5.88 22.94
CA ARG A 219 1.47 6.57 24.03
C ARG A 219 0.68 7.77 23.53
N GLY A 220 1.22 8.53 22.58
CA GLY A 220 0.59 9.73 22.05
C GLY A 220 -0.70 9.43 21.28
N LEU A 221 -0.76 8.30 20.57
CA LEU A 221 -1.99 7.86 19.90
C LEU A 221 -3.02 7.26 20.86
N GLY A 222 -2.57 6.67 21.98
CA GLY A 222 -3.42 6.30 23.11
C GLY A 222 -4.64 5.46 22.72
N ASP A 223 -5.85 5.92 23.05
CA ASP A 223 -7.10 5.18 22.84
C ASP A 223 -7.51 5.10 21.35
N SER A 224 -6.82 5.81 20.45
CA SER A 224 -7.12 5.81 19.01
C SER A 224 -6.97 4.42 18.37
N PHE A 225 -6.23 3.50 19.00
CA PHE A 225 -6.07 2.13 18.51
C PHE A 225 -7.30 1.24 18.70
N HIS A 226 -8.26 1.60 19.57
CA HIS A 226 -9.38 0.73 19.95
C HIS A 226 -10.32 0.39 18.79
N LYS A 227 -10.47 1.28 17.80
CA LYS A 227 -11.34 1.08 16.64
C LYS A 227 -10.67 0.29 15.51
N LEU A 228 -9.35 0.13 15.57
CA LEU A 228 -8.59 -0.46 14.47
C LEU A 228 -8.77 -1.97 14.42
N ARG A 229 -8.77 -2.51 13.21
CA ARG A 229 -8.79 -3.94 12.92
C ARG A 229 -7.38 -4.52 12.91
N LEU A 230 -6.37 -3.71 12.60
CA LEU A 230 -4.99 -4.14 12.47
C LEU A 230 -4.00 -3.00 12.74
N VAL A 231 -2.93 -3.32 13.46
CA VAL A 231 -1.71 -2.51 13.58
C VAL A 231 -0.61 -3.24 12.83
N ALA A 232 0.02 -2.54 11.88
CA ALA A 232 1.22 -2.97 11.20
C ALA A 232 2.44 -2.22 11.75
N VAL A 233 3.52 -2.94 12.02
CA VAL A 233 4.83 -2.35 12.30
C VAL A 233 5.77 -2.69 11.15
N SER A 234 6.28 -1.66 10.48
CA SER A 234 7.13 -1.75 9.30
C SER A 234 8.57 -1.57 9.69
N LEU A 235 9.40 -2.59 9.45
CA LEU A 235 10.77 -2.62 9.95
C LEU A 235 11.80 -3.14 8.94
N PRO A 236 13.04 -2.60 8.95
CA PRO A 236 14.15 -3.11 8.17
C PRO A 236 14.76 -4.39 8.75
N ASP A 237 15.58 -5.07 7.94
CA ASP A 237 16.47 -6.14 8.42
C ASP A 237 17.73 -5.54 9.05
N ILE A 238 17.85 -5.57 10.38
CA ILE A 238 19.05 -5.15 11.12
C ILE A 238 19.86 -6.34 11.67
N GLY A 239 19.71 -7.53 11.07
CA GLY A 239 20.38 -8.74 11.53
C GLY A 239 19.86 -9.25 12.88
N GLU A 240 20.73 -9.83 13.71
CA GLU A 240 20.35 -10.50 14.97
C GLU A 240 19.56 -9.62 15.95
N LEU A 241 19.69 -8.30 15.85
CA LEU A 241 18.96 -7.34 16.69
C LEU A 241 17.49 -7.16 16.30
N THR A 242 17.06 -7.71 15.16
CA THR A 242 15.70 -7.52 14.64
C THR A 242 14.64 -8.07 15.59
N VAL A 243 14.77 -9.32 16.03
CA VAL A 243 13.80 -9.95 16.94
C VAL A 243 13.79 -9.30 18.34
N PRO A 244 14.95 -9.01 18.97
CA PRO A 244 14.98 -8.21 20.19
C PRO A 244 14.24 -6.87 20.07
N ALA A 245 14.44 -6.14 18.98
CA ALA A 245 13.74 -4.87 18.74
C ALA A 245 12.23 -5.09 18.58
N MET A 246 11.79 -6.08 17.78
CA MET A 246 10.39 -6.46 17.66
C MET A 246 9.76 -6.81 19.02
N SER A 247 10.49 -7.55 19.87
CA SER A 247 10.01 -7.91 21.20
C SER A 247 9.82 -6.67 22.08
N SER A 248 10.76 -5.72 22.04
CA SER A 248 10.62 -4.44 22.77
C SER A 248 9.40 -3.63 22.33
N MET A 249 9.14 -3.54 21.02
CA MET A 249 7.94 -2.89 20.50
C MET A 249 6.67 -3.65 20.87
N TYR A 250 6.68 -4.97 20.78
CA TYR A 250 5.52 -5.78 21.19
C TYR A 250 5.20 -5.59 22.68
N GLU A 251 6.21 -5.51 23.53
CA GLU A 251 6.03 -5.22 24.97
C GLU A 251 5.41 -3.85 25.21
N THR A 252 5.71 -2.87 24.36
CA THR A 252 5.06 -1.54 24.37
C THR A 252 3.59 -1.65 23.95
N MET A 253 3.32 -2.42 22.90
CA MET A 253 1.98 -2.52 22.32
C MET A 253 1.02 -3.38 23.13
N LYS A 254 1.49 -4.50 23.71
CA LYS A 254 0.65 -5.61 24.22
C LYS A 254 -0.39 -5.20 25.26
N GLY A 255 -0.16 -4.10 25.99
CA GLY A 255 -1.09 -3.60 27.01
C GLY A 255 -2.37 -3.02 26.43
N ASN A 256 -2.32 -2.45 25.21
CA ASN A 256 -3.46 -1.78 24.56
C ASN A 256 -3.72 -2.28 23.12
N LEU A 257 -3.07 -3.38 22.72
CA LEU A 257 -3.22 -3.97 21.40
C LEU A 257 -4.41 -4.94 21.39
N HIS A 258 -5.58 -4.43 21.01
CA HIS A 258 -6.83 -5.19 20.96
C HIS A 258 -7.17 -5.76 19.57
N CYS A 259 -6.33 -5.50 18.57
CA CYS A 259 -6.56 -5.86 17.18
C CYS A 259 -5.45 -6.75 16.62
N LEU A 260 -5.48 -7.07 15.33
CA LEU A 260 -4.46 -7.92 14.71
C LEU A 260 -3.10 -7.22 14.66
N ASN A 261 -2.02 -7.96 14.93
CA ASN A 261 -0.66 -7.46 14.74
C ASN A 261 -0.07 -8.01 13.43
N LEU A 262 0.54 -7.13 12.63
CA LEU A 262 1.23 -7.46 11.40
C LEU A 262 2.67 -6.91 11.42
N TRP A 263 3.64 -7.79 11.38
CA TRP A 263 5.03 -7.40 11.16
C TRP A 263 5.28 -7.30 9.66
N GLN A 264 5.43 -6.07 9.18
CA GLN A 264 5.74 -5.76 7.81
C GLN A 264 7.27 -5.73 7.63
N LEU A 265 7.79 -6.70 6.90
CA LEU A 265 9.20 -6.89 6.65
C LEU A 265 9.62 -6.01 5.47
N ASP A 266 10.12 -4.82 5.72
CA ASP A 266 10.53 -3.88 4.68
C ASP A 266 11.94 -4.22 4.15
N GLY A 267 12.01 -5.22 3.28
CA GLY A 267 13.28 -5.82 2.83
C GLY A 267 14.19 -4.83 2.09
N ARG A 268 13.86 -4.53 0.83
CA ARG A 268 14.54 -3.46 0.08
C ARG A 268 13.56 -2.32 -0.18
N PRO A 269 13.52 -1.27 0.65
CA PRO A 269 12.52 -0.21 0.54
C PRO A 269 12.47 0.44 -0.85
N MET A 270 11.29 0.92 -1.24
CA MET A 270 11.06 1.75 -2.43
C MET A 270 11.67 1.22 -3.76
N SER A 271 11.80 -0.10 -3.89
CA SER A 271 12.56 -0.73 -4.98
C SER A 271 11.81 -1.80 -5.79
N GLY A 272 10.50 -1.99 -5.52
CA GLY A 272 9.71 -3.05 -6.18
C GLY A 272 9.72 -2.97 -7.70
N ASP A 273 9.81 -1.77 -8.27
CA ASP A 273 9.84 -1.51 -9.71
C ASP A 273 11.22 -1.71 -10.39
N ILE A 274 12.26 -2.06 -9.62
CA ILE A 274 13.65 -2.26 -10.08
C ILE A 274 13.91 -3.74 -10.48
N GLY A 275 13.02 -4.67 -10.13
CA GLY A 275 13.04 -6.07 -10.61
C GLY A 275 13.65 -7.09 -9.64
N ARG A 276 14.15 -8.22 -10.18
CA ARG A 276 14.50 -9.44 -9.41
C ARG A 276 15.47 -9.23 -8.24
N GLY A 277 16.44 -8.33 -8.38
CA GLY A 277 17.43 -8.08 -7.33
C GLY A 277 16.79 -7.57 -6.03
N ALA A 278 15.76 -6.72 -6.14
CA ALA A 278 15.01 -6.25 -4.98
C ALA A 278 14.23 -7.39 -4.30
N THR A 279 13.61 -8.26 -5.10
CA THR A 279 12.86 -9.41 -4.59
C THR A 279 13.73 -10.37 -3.80
N ARG A 280 14.99 -10.58 -4.22
CA ARG A 280 15.89 -11.51 -3.53
C ARG A 280 16.13 -11.11 -2.07
N GLU A 281 16.33 -9.82 -1.81
CA GLU A 281 16.55 -9.32 -0.45
C GLU A 281 15.27 -9.44 0.40
N ALA A 282 14.09 -9.17 -0.18
CA ALA A 282 12.80 -9.38 0.48
C ALA A 282 12.59 -10.85 0.90
N ILE A 283 12.90 -11.80 -0.01
CA ILE A 283 12.81 -13.24 0.28
C ILE A 283 13.82 -13.67 1.34
N LYS A 284 15.05 -13.15 1.30
CA LYS A 284 16.08 -13.45 2.30
C LYS A 284 15.64 -13.02 3.70
N PHE A 285 15.07 -11.83 3.83
CA PHE A 285 14.56 -11.34 5.10
C PHE A 285 13.39 -12.21 5.59
N ALA A 286 12.44 -12.53 4.72
CA ALA A 286 11.31 -13.43 5.04
C ALA A 286 11.76 -14.81 5.51
N LEU A 287 12.73 -15.43 4.83
CA LEU A 287 13.29 -16.74 5.20
C LEU A 287 13.86 -16.71 6.62
N ARG A 288 14.66 -15.68 6.94
CA ARG A 288 15.25 -15.50 8.26
C ARG A 288 14.16 -15.38 9.33
N MET A 289 13.21 -14.48 9.14
CA MET A 289 12.14 -14.23 10.11
C MET A 289 11.20 -15.43 10.29
N ALA A 290 10.89 -16.16 9.21
CA ALA A 290 10.07 -17.35 9.28
C ALA A 290 10.77 -18.52 10.00
N SER A 291 12.10 -18.56 10.01
CA SER A 291 12.88 -19.62 10.69
C SER A 291 13.00 -19.45 12.21
N ILE A 292 12.72 -18.25 12.73
CA ILE A 292 12.85 -17.93 14.16
C ILE A 292 11.55 -18.28 14.89
N LYS A 293 11.63 -19.23 15.83
CA LYS A 293 10.47 -19.70 16.60
C LYS A 293 10.03 -18.72 17.69
N ASP A 294 10.98 -18.06 18.36
CA ASP A 294 10.73 -17.21 19.53
C ASP A 294 10.63 -15.72 19.14
N ARG A 295 9.80 -15.42 18.15
CA ARG A 295 9.49 -14.05 17.73
C ARG A 295 8.18 -13.59 18.39
N PRO A 296 8.00 -12.28 18.63
CA PRO A 296 6.75 -11.77 19.20
C PRO A 296 5.55 -12.10 18.30
N LYS A 297 4.38 -12.22 18.93
CA LYS A 297 3.14 -12.61 18.25
C LYS A 297 2.81 -11.63 17.12
N GLY A 298 2.34 -12.15 15.99
CA GLY A 298 1.92 -11.36 14.85
C GLY A 298 2.15 -12.08 13.53
N PHE A 299 1.35 -11.69 12.54
CA PHE A 299 1.48 -12.14 11.15
C PHE A 299 2.76 -11.57 10.52
N LEU A 300 3.28 -12.24 9.48
CA LEU A 300 4.41 -11.74 8.70
C LEU A 300 3.96 -11.36 7.30
N GLN A 301 4.26 -10.15 6.86
CA GLN A 301 4.05 -9.73 5.47
C GLN A 301 5.35 -9.24 4.87
N LEU A 302 5.64 -9.65 3.63
CA LEU A 302 6.72 -9.01 2.87
C LEU A 302 6.28 -7.64 2.40
N ALA A 303 7.12 -6.65 2.66
CA ALA A 303 7.14 -5.36 1.99
C ALA A 303 8.57 -5.07 1.51
N GLY A 304 8.80 -3.92 0.88
CA GLY A 304 10.13 -3.54 0.41
C GLY A 304 10.71 -4.48 -0.66
N GLY A 305 10.59 -4.11 -1.93
CA GLY A 305 11.21 -4.86 -3.04
C GLY A 305 10.33 -5.98 -3.61
N THR A 306 9.06 -5.99 -3.24
CA THR A 306 8.03 -6.89 -3.75
C THR A 306 7.59 -6.52 -5.17
N ASN A 307 7.40 -7.51 -6.03
CA ASN A 307 6.97 -7.37 -7.43
C ASN A 307 6.49 -8.72 -8.01
N ALA A 308 6.30 -8.79 -9.34
CA ALA A 308 5.84 -10.00 -10.03
C ALA A 308 6.69 -11.27 -9.77
N HIS A 309 7.93 -11.16 -9.28
CA HIS A 309 8.78 -12.32 -8.98
C HIS A 309 8.64 -12.82 -7.54
N THR A 310 7.91 -12.11 -6.66
CA THR A 310 7.89 -12.41 -5.23
C THR A 310 7.25 -13.75 -4.91
N VAL A 311 6.11 -14.08 -5.52
CA VAL A 311 5.44 -15.37 -5.29
C VAL A 311 6.32 -16.55 -5.71
N ASP A 312 6.95 -16.47 -6.88
CA ASP A 312 7.89 -17.51 -7.32
C ASP A 312 9.10 -17.63 -6.37
N GLY A 313 9.56 -16.50 -5.82
CA GLY A 313 10.58 -16.47 -4.78
C GLY A 313 10.15 -17.21 -3.51
N LEU A 314 8.95 -16.93 -3.01
CA LEU A 314 8.39 -17.58 -1.83
C LEU A 314 8.16 -19.08 -2.05
N LYS A 315 7.69 -19.47 -3.24
CA LYS A 315 7.52 -20.89 -3.62
C LYS A 315 8.85 -21.64 -3.61
N ARG A 316 9.90 -21.07 -4.22
CA ARG A 316 11.26 -21.68 -4.19
C ARG A 316 11.83 -21.76 -2.77
N ALA A 317 11.48 -20.81 -1.91
CA ALA A 317 11.87 -20.80 -0.50
C ALA A 317 10.96 -21.68 0.40
N MET A 318 9.93 -22.34 -0.16
CA MET A 318 8.95 -23.13 0.60
C MET A 318 8.21 -22.33 1.68
N LEU A 319 8.00 -21.03 1.44
CA LEU A 319 7.31 -20.11 2.36
C LEU A 319 5.90 -19.73 1.91
N PHE A 320 5.57 -19.94 0.62
CA PHE A 320 4.28 -19.51 0.07
C PHE A 320 3.14 -20.40 0.55
N GLN A 321 2.21 -19.83 1.32
CA GLN A 321 1.02 -20.51 1.87
C GLN A 321 1.35 -21.79 2.67
N THR A 322 2.59 -21.88 3.18
CA THR A 322 3.04 -22.98 4.03
C THR A 322 2.47 -22.81 5.44
N ILE A 323 1.69 -23.78 5.91
CA ILE A 323 1.05 -23.74 7.22
C ILE A 323 2.01 -24.20 8.32
N ASN A 324 2.17 -23.41 9.37
CA ASN A 324 2.81 -23.87 10.60
C ASN A 324 1.79 -24.60 11.47
N ILE A 325 1.99 -25.90 11.66
CA ILE A 325 1.21 -26.71 12.61
C ILE A 325 1.91 -26.59 13.97
N SER A 326 1.28 -25.96 14.96
CA SER A 326 1.78 -26.00 16.33
C SER A 326 1.44 -27.36 16.96
N GLU A 327 2.44 -28.20 17.19
CA GLU A 327 2.29 -29.39 18.02
C GLU A 327 2.10 -28.97 19.50
N LYS A 328 0.84 -28.80 19.95
CA LYS A 328 0.32 -29.04 21.32
C LYS A 328 -1.04 -28.37 21.56
N SER A 329 -2.11 -29.16 21.67
CA SER A 329 -2.86 -29.42 22.92
C SER A 329 -4.25 -30.03 22.65
N ASN A 330 -4.55 -31.12 23.38
CA ASN A 330 -5.84 -31.80 23.44
C ASN A 330 -6.88 -30.95 24.21
N SER A 331 -7.32 -29.83 23.66
CA SER A 331 -8.53 -29.16 24.14
C SER A 331 -9.27 -28.50 22.99
N SER A 332 -10.58 -28.74 22.95
CA SER A 332 -11.56 -28.31 21.97
C SER A 332 -11.49 -26.82 21.57
N LEU A 333 -11.71 -26.57 20.27
CA LEU A 333 -11.94 -25.32 19.53
C LEU A 333 -10.70 -24.66 18.85
N SER A 334 -10.32 -25.24 17.71
CA SER A 334 -10.02 -24.57 16.41
C SER A 334 -9.14 -23.31 16.32
N GLU A 335 -8.08 -23.16 17.11
CA GLU A 335 -6.99 -22.20 16.85
C GLU A 335 -5.67 -22.96 16.76
N SER A 336 -4.91 -22.95 15.67
CA SER A 336 -3.87 -21.93 15.47
C SER A 336 -2.95 -22.25 14.26
N SER A 337 -3.51 -22.77 13.17
CA SER A 337 -2.71 -22.97 11.94
C SER A 337 -2.62 -21.65 11.16
N HIS A 338 -1.44 -21.04 11.10
CA HIS A 338 -1.19 -19.82 10.33
C HIS A 338 -0.09 -20.04 9.31
N ALA A 339 -0.21 -19.38 8.15
CA ALA A 339 0.85 -19.39 7.15
C ALA A 339 2.14 -18.76 7.71
N SER A 340 3.30 -19.34 7.36
CA SER A 340 4.63 -18.82 7.73
C SER A 340 4.83 -17.38 7.29
N ILE A 341 4.33 -17.07 6.09
CA ILE A 341 4.20 -15.72 5.55
C ILE A 341 2.72 -15.51 5.23
N SER A 342 2.13 -14.50 5.85
CA SER A 342 0.70 -14.21 5.81
C SER A 342 0.26 -13.49 4.54
N GLY A 343 1.17 -12.73 3.91
CA GLY A 343 0.85 -12.02 2.69
C GLY A 343 1.98 -11.19 2.10
N ILE A 344 1.63 -10.41 1.07
CA ILE A 344 2.55 -9.56 0.32
C ILE A 344 1.92 -8.17 0.16
N ALA A 345 2.69 -7.13 0.45
CA ALA A 345 2.34 -5.76 0.09
C ALA A 345 3.04 -5.36 -1.21
N PHE A 346 2.32 -4.75 -2.16
CA PHE A 346 2.88 -4.24 -3.42
C PHE A 346 2.80 -2.71 -3.48
N GLY A 347 3.94 -2.06 -3.63
CA GLY A 347 4.05 -0.60 -3.75
C GLY A 347 4.44 -0.14 -5.15
N GLY A 348 5.71 0.24 -5.34
CA GLY A 348 6.20 0.83 -6.60
C GLY A 348 5.90 0.00 -7.85
N TYR A 349 5.93 -1.34 -7.77
CA TYR A 349 5.57 -2.19 -8.91
C TYR A 349 4.07 -2.09 -9.26
N ALA A 350 3.20 -2.08 -8.26
CA ALA A 350 1.76 -1.92 -8.45
C ALA A 350 1.40 -0.53 -9.00
N ARG A 351 2.01 0.52 -8.44
CA ARG A 351 1.84 1.89 -8.95
C ARG A 351 2.28 2.04 -10.40
N LYS A 352 3.37 1.37 -10.78
CA LYS A 352 3.87 1.38 -12.16
C LYS A 352 2.88 0.78 -13.15
N ILE A 353 2.12 -0.25 -12.76
CA ILE A 353 1.11 -0.89 -13.62
C ILE A 353 0.04 0.15 -13.98
N VAL A 354 -0.64 0.71 -12.98
CA VAL A 354 -1.74 1.65 -13.20
C VAL A 354 -1.24 2.98 -13.77
N GLY A 355 -0.11 3.50 -13.29
CA GLY A 355 0.45 4.76 -13.77
C GLY A 355 0.85 4.75 -15.25
N ARG A 356 1.17 3.59 -15.84
CA ARG A 356 1.39 3.49 -17.30
C ARG A 356 0.11 3.75 -18.09
N VAL A 357 -1.00 3.20 -17.63
CA VAL A 357 -2.32 3.37 -18.25
C VAL A 357 -2.82 4.81 -18.05
N LEU A 358 -2.65 5.39 -16.87
CA LEU A 358 -3.04 6.78 -16.62
C LEU A 358 -2.30 7.76 -17.53
N ARG A 359 -1.01 7.50 -17.83
CA ARG A 359 -0.22 8.33 -18.76
C ARG A 359 -0.62 8.18 -20.24
N SER A 360 -1.33 7.11 -20.62
CA SER A 360 -1.80 6.95 -22.00
C SER A 360 -3.16 7.63 -22.24
N LEU A 361 -3.80 8.16 -21.20
CA LEU A 361 -5.06 8.88 -21.35
C LEU A 361 -4.87 10.19 -22.13
N PRO A 362 -5.80 10.56 -23.04
CA PRO A 362 -5.71 11.79 -23.79
C PRO A 362 -5.75 13.03 -22.88
N PHE A 363 -4.78 13.93 -23.01
CA PHE A 363 -4.66 15.18 -22.23
C PHE A 363 -5.90 16.09 -22.28
N GLU A 364 -6.74 15.98 -23.31
CA GLU A 364 -7.92 16.83 -23.50
C GLU A 364 -9.05 16.58 -22.49
N HIS A 365 -9.00 15.50 -21.72
CA HIS A 365 -10.09 15.11 -20.82
C HIS A 365 -9.78 15.29 -19.32
N GLY A 366 -8.64 15.91 -18.97
CA GLY A 366 -8.19 16.05 -17.58
C GLY A 366 -7.82 14.71 -16.93
N TYR A 367 -7.23 14.74 -15.74
CA TYR A 367 -6.95 13.53 -14.95
C TYR A 367 -8.30 12.96 -14.46
N GLY A 368 -8.95 12.15 -15.30
CA GLY A 368 -10.32 11.68 -15.11
C GLY A 368 -10.44 10.45 -14.22
N CYS A 369 -11.69 10.16 -13.83
CA CYS A 369 -12.06 8.91 -13.18
C CYS A 369 -11.87 7.76 -14.19
N LEU A 370 -11.04 6.76 -13.87
CA LEU A 370 -10.63 5.73 -14.83
C LEU A 370 -11.80 4.89 -15.37
N GLU A 371 -12.90 4.77 -14.62
CA GLU A 371 -14.13 4.11 -15.05
C GLU A 371 -14.86 4.80 -16.20
N ASP A 372 -14.57 6.09 -16.45
CA ASP A 372 -15.05 6.80 -17.63
C ASP A 372 -14.30 6.38 -18.91
N TYR A 373 -13.22 5.60 -18.76
CA TYR A 373 -12.39 5.06 -19.85
C TYR A 373 -12.31 3.53 -19.77
N PRO A 374 -13.38 2.80 -20.13
CA PRO A 374 -13.51 1.37 -19.84
C PRO A 374 -12.45 0.47 -20.46
N ASP A 375 -11.92 0.81 -21.65
CA ASP A 375 -10.82 0.05 -22.23
C ASP A 375 -9.50 0.25 -21.47
N HIS A 376 -9.25 1.46 -20.92
CA HIS A 376 -8.10 1.73 -20.07
C HIS A 376 -8.26 1.09 -18.68
N LEU A 377 -9.46 1.19 -18.09
CA LEU A 377 -9.77 0.48 -16.85
C LEU A 377 -9.57 -1.02 -17.00
N LEU A 378 -10.02 -1.60 -18.12
CA LEU A 378 -9.85 -3.01 -18.44
C LEU A 378 -8.36 -3.38 -18.51
N GLU A 379 -7.54 -2.61 -19.25
CA GLU A 379 -6.10 -2.83 -19.35
C GLU A 379 -5.40 -2.79 -17.98
N ALA A 380 -5.72 -1.77 -17.16
CA ALA A 380 -5.16 -1.63 -15.82
C ALA A 380 -5.57 -2.81 -14.91
N LEU A 381 -6.82 -3.25 -15.03
CA LEU A 381 -7.37 -4.36 -14.25
C LEU A 381 -6.78 -5.70 -14.66
N GLU A 382 -6.60 -5.99 -15.96
CA GLU A 382 -5.97 -7.23 -16.44
C GLU A 382 -4.57 -7.41 -15.84
N GLN A 383 -3.75 -6.35 -15.91
CA GLN A 383 -2.39 -6.39 -15.34
C GLN A 383 -2.41 -6.48 -13.81
N SER A 384 -3.37 -5.81 -13.15
CA SER A 384 -3.50 -5.86 -11.69
C SER A 384 -3.98 -7.22 -11.18
N LEU A 385 -4.91 -7.87 -11.89
CA LEU A 385 -5.35 -9.24 -11.63
C LEU A 385 -4.21 -10.24 -11.82
N ALA A 386 -3.37 -10.06 -12.85
CA ALA A 386 -2.19 -10.89 -13.05
C ALA A 386 -1.21 -10.79 -11.85
N LEU A 387 -1.08 -9.62 -11.23
CA LEU A 387 -0.27 -9.44 -10.02
C LEU A 387 -0.96 -10.02 -8.78
N VAL A 388 -2.17 -9.58 -8.45
CA VAL A 388 -2.90 -9.96 -7.22
C VAL A 388 -3.25 -11.45 -7.24
N GLY A 389 -3.63 -11.97 -8.40
CA GLY A 389 -3.99 -13.37 -8.62
C GLY A 389 -2.84 -14.34 -8.33
N THR A 390 -1.57 -13.91 -8.43
CA THR A 390 -0.43 -14.75 -8.04
C THR A 390 -0.42 -15.09 -6.54
N VAL A 391 -0.93 -14.19 -5.70
CA VAL A 391 -1.02 -14.37 -4.25
C VAL A 391 -2.35 -15.01 -3.87
N LYS A 392 -3.43 -14.58 -4.53
CA LYS A 392 -4.79 -15.04 -4.27
C LYS A 392 -5.15 -16.37 -4.93
N CYS A 393 -4.28 -16.90 -5.79
CA CYS A 393 -4.47 -18.14 -6.55
C CYS A 393 -5.74 -18.11 -7.42
N TYR A 394 -5.93 -17.05 -8.22
CA TYR A 394 -7.05 -16.98 -9.16
C TYR A 394 -6.96 -18.07 -10.21
N ASN A 395 -8.12 -18.53 -10.68
CA ASN A 395 -8.18 -19.51 -11.74
C ASN A 395 -7.70 -18.85 -13.03
N HIS A 396 -6.52 -19.24 -13.51
CA HIS A 396 -6.08 -18.94 -14.87
C HIS A 396 -6.86 -19.83 -15.84
N GLY A 397 -8.14 -19.53 -16.02
CA GLY A 397 -9.06 -20.21 -16.94
C GLY A 397 -8.89 -19.76 -18.38
#